data_AF-A0A2E7NJ91-F1
#
_entry.id   AF-A0A2E7NJ91-F1
#
_cell.length_a   1.000
_cell.length_b   1.000
_cell.length_c   1.000
_cell.angle_alpha   90.00
_cell.angle_beta   90.00
_cell.angle_gamma   90.00
#
_symmetry.space_group_name_H-M   'P 1'
#
loop_
_entity.id
_entity.type
_entity.pdbx_description
1 polymer ?
#
loop_
_entity_poly.entity_id
_entity_poly.type
_entity_poly.pdbx_seq_one_letter_code
_entity_poly.pdbx_strand_id
1 'polypeptide(L)'
;MKKDQIRMARPSTRAEIRKARKRKARQQRKLKCRFCPDGCDNSPRPVYVDFKDVKMLRSMVNRNGHMLSRRRTGCCAKYQRAVRRAVLRARFMGLLPYVPQD
;
A
#
# COMPACT_ATOMS: atom_id res chain seq x y z
N MET A 1 -44.15 0.54 19.74
CA MET A 1 -43.28 -0.62 19.97
C MET A 1 -42.96 -1.31 18.66
N LYS A 2 -41.71 -1.26 18.19
CA LYS A 2 -41.10 -2.17 17.19
C LYS A 2 -39.62 -1.78 17.07
N LYS A 3 -38.84 -2.13 18.11
CA LYS A 3 -37.38 -1.99 18.06
C LYS A 3 -36.83 -3.07 17.12
N ASP A 4 -36.19 -2.60 16.06
CA ASP A 4 -34.92 -3.10 15.51
C ASP A 4 -34.60 -4.57 15.76
N GLN A 5 -34.88 -5.40 14.77
CA GLN A 5 -34.27 -6.73 14.66
C GLN A 5 -33.67 -6.91 13.26
N ILE A 6 -32.60 -6.17 12.96
CA ILE A 6 -31.63 -6.63 11.97
C ILE A 6 -30.77 -7.69 12.66
N ARG A 7 -31.28 -8.93 12.72
CA ARG A 7 -30.51 -10.09 13.15
C ARG A 7 -29.43 -10.37 12.10
N MET A 8 -28.23 -9.85 12.30
CA MET A 8 -27.06 -10.24 11.51
C MET A 8 -26.86 -11.76 11.68
N ALA A 9 -27.07 -12.54 10.62
CA ALA A 9 -26.87 -13.98 10.64
C ALA A 9 -25.44 -14.31 11.10
N ARG A 10 -25.31 -15.02 12.22
CA ARG A 10 -24.00 -15.53 12.67
C ARG A 10 -23.56 -16.60 11.65
N PRO A 11 -22.30 -16.57 11.17
CA PRO A 11 -21.81 -17.57 10.22
C PRO A 11 -21.91 -18.95 10.88
N SER A 12 -22.77 -19.81 10.35
CA SER A 12 -23.14 -21.10 10.94
C SER A 12 -22.19 -22.22 10.49
N THR A 13 -21.54 -22.05 9.33
CA THR A 13 -20.64 -23.07 8.78
C THR A 13 -19.16 -22.78 9.09
N ARG A 14 -18.37 -23.86 9.26
CA ARG A 14 -16.91 -23.78 9.46
C ARG A 14 -16.20 -23.04 8.30
N ALA A 15 -16.72 -23.17 7.08
CA ALA A 15 -16.22 -22.47 5.91
C ALA A 15 -16.44 -20.95 5.98
N GLU A 16 -17.64 -20.51 6.40
CA GLU A 16 -17.97 -19.09 6.59
C GLU A 16 -17.14 -18.46 7.72
N ILE A 17 -16.96 -19.17 8.83
CA ILE A 17 -16.08 -18.72 9.93
C ILE A 17 -14.65 -18.51 9.44
N ARG A 18 -14.11 -19.45 8.64
CA ARG A 18 -12.76 -19.31 8.04
C ARG A 18 -12.69 -18.12 7.07
N LYS A 19 -13.74 -17.92 6.26
CA LYS A 19 -13.83 -16.81 5.29
C LYS A 19 -13.92 -15.45 6.01
N ALA A 20 -14.69 -15.36 7.09
CA ALA A 20 -14.83 -14.18 7.94
C ALA A 20 -13.51 -13.83 8.64
N ARG A 21 -12.80 -14.82 9.22
CA ARG A 21 -11.47 -14.63 9.82
C ARG A 21 -10.46 -14.14 8.78
N LYS A 22 -10.46 -14.70 7.56
CA LYS A 22 -9.58 -14.27 6.46
C LYS A 22 -9.88 -12.83 6.01
N ARG A 23 -11.16 -12.45 5.95
CA ARG A 23 -11.59 -11.07 5.63
C ARG A 23 -11.18 -10.09 6.74
N LYS A 24 -11.38 -10.44 8.01
CA LYS A 24 -10.97 -9.63 9.16
C LYS A 24 -9.45 -9.42 9.20
N ALA A 25 -8.67 -10.47 8.97
CA ALA A 25 -7.21 -10.39 8.88
C ALA A 25 -6.72 -9.48 7.73
N ARG A 26 -7.42 -9.49 6.58
CA ARG A 26 -7.15 -8.55 5.47
C ARG A 26 -7.47 -7.10 5.85
N GLN A 27 -8.50 -6.89 6.67
CA GLN A 27 -8.98 -5.57 7.07
C GLN A 27 -8.09 -4.95 8.17
N GLN A 28 -7.56 -5.77 9.08
CA GLN A 28 -6.64 -5.34 10.15
C GLN A 28 -5.26 -4.92 9.64
N ARG A 29 -4.84 -5.38 8.44
CA ARG A 29 -3.54 -5.03 7.83
C ARG A 29 -3.53 -3.69 7.08
N LYS A 30 -4.50 -2.80 7.29
CA LYS A 30 -4.50 -1.49 6.61
C LYS A 30 -3.42 -0.58 7.22
N LEU A 31 -2.25 -0.56 6.60
CA LEU A 31 -1.19 0.41 6.90
C LEU A 31 -1.63 1.83 6.52
N LYS A 32 -1.23 2.81 7.33
CA LYS A 32 -1.33 4.23 7.00
C LYS A 32 -0.31 4.60 5.93
N CYS A 33 -0.61 5.63 5.15
CA CYS A 33 0.30 6.12 4.12
C CYS A 33 1.45 6.89 4.74
N ARG A 34 2.69 6.49 4.42
CA ARG A 34 3.90 7.16 4.89
C ARG A 34 3.99 8.63 4.48
N PHE A 35 3.44 8.98 3.32
CA PHE A 35 3.50 10.34 2.77
C PHE A 35 2.34 11.24 3.20
N CYS A 36 1.31 10.68 3.83
CA CYS A 36 0.11 11.42 4.21
C CYS A 36 -0.18 11.20 5.71
N PRO A 37 0.35 12.04 6.60
CA PRO A 37 0.01 11.99 8.01
C PRO A 37 -1.49 12.30 8.23
N ASP A 38 -2.01 13.28 7.50
CA ASP A 38 -3.39 13.79 7.65
C ASP A 38 -4.43 13.02 6.80
N GLY A 39 -4.02 11.92 6.17
CA GLY A 39 -4.87 11.09 5.32
C GLY A 39 -4.73 11.33 3.81
N CYS A 40 -5.24 10.37 3.02
CA CYS A 40 -5.02 10.31 1.57
C CYS A 40 -5.75 11.39 0.76
N ASP A 41 -6.76 12.03 1.36
CA ASP A 41 -7.64 12.98 0.67
C ASP A 41 -6.96 14.34 0.55
N ASN A 42 -6.22 14.74 1.59
CA ASN A 42 -5.52 16.02 1.72
C ASN A 42 -4.12 16.05 1.07
N SER A 43 -3.81 15.11 0.18
CA SER A 43 -2.48 15.10 -0.46
C SER A 43 -2.27 16.32 -1.36
N PRO A 44 -1.10 16.99 -1.31
CA PRO A 44 -0.76 18.10 -2.21
C PRO A 44 -0.88 17.69 -3.68
N ARG A 45 -1.33 18.61 -4.53
CA ARG A 45 -1.41 18.41 -5.99
C ARG A 45 -0.63 19.56 -6.65
N PRO A 46 0.36 19.27 -7.52
CA PRO A 46 0.74 17.96 -8.03
C PRO A 46 1.55 17.11 -7.03
N VAL A 47 1.27 15.81 -6.98
CA VAL A 47 2.09 14.86 -6.19
C VAL A 47 3.40 14.61 -6.94
N TYR A 48 4.48 15.12 -6.39
CA TYR A 48 5.85 14.90 -6.87
C TYR A 48 6.64 14.08 -5.84
N VAL A 49 7.48 13.19 -6.35
CA VAL A 49 8.42 12.38 -5.57
C VAL A 49 9.74 12.48 -6.31
N ASP A 50 10.79 12.97 -5.65
CA ASP A 50 12.09 13.12 -6.30
C ASP A 50 12.69 11.75 -6.60
N PHE A 51 13.25 11.60 -7.80
CA PHE A 51 13.97 10.40 -8.21
C PHE A 51 15.40 10.37 -7.66
N LYS A 52 15.93 11.53 -7.24
CA LYS A 52 17.29 11.68 -6.66
C LYS A 52 17.36 11.17 -5.22
N ASP A 53 16.22 11.07 -4.52
CA ASP A 53 16.14 10.57 -3.15
C ASP A 53 16.25 9.04 -3.08
N VAL A 54 17.44 8.51 -3.40
CA VAL A 54 17.70 7.06 -3.47
C VAL A 54 17.39 6.37 -2.15
N LYS A 55 17.70 7.00 -1.00
CA LYS A 55 17.43 6.44 0.33
C LYS A 55 15.94 6.14 0.52
N MET A 56 15.07 7.07 0.14
CA MET A 56 13.63 6.90 0.23
C MET A 56 13.14 5.85 -0.77
N LEU A 57 13.58 5.92 -2.03
CA LEU A 57 13.16 4.99 -3.08
C LEU A 57 13.61 3.55 -2.82
N ARG A 58 14.78 3.35 -2.21
CA ARG A 58 15.28 2.02 -1.83
C ARG A 58 14.35 1.32 -0.84
N SER A 59 13.67 2.08 0.04
CA SER A 59 12.64 1.52 0.93
C SER A 59 11.34 1.12 0.22
N MET A 60 11.14 1.56 -1.02
CA MET A 60 9.97 1.25 -1.86
C MET A 60 10.23 0.08 -2.83
N VAL A 61 11.43 -0.50 -2.79
CA VAL A 61 11.87 -1.59 -3.67
C VAL A 61 12.31 -2.75 -2.79
N ASN A 62 12.04 -3.98 -3.23
CA ASN A 62 12.54 -5.20 -2.61
C ASN A 62 14.04 -5.38 -2.86
N ARG A 63 14.65 -6.33 -2.15
CA ARG A 63 16.04 -6.72 -2.40
C ARG A 63 16.31 -7.10 -3.86
N ASN A 64 15.37 -7.80 -4.49
CA ASN A 64 15.45 -8.23 -5.89
C ASN A 64 15.23 -7.09 -6.91
N GLY A 65 15.18 -5.82 -6.50
CA GLY A 65 14.91 -4.73 -7.43
C GLY A 65 13.44 -4.62 -7.85
N HIS A 66 12.50 -5.41 -7.32
CA HIS A 66 11.06 -5.27 -7.63
C HIS A 66 10.39 -4.19 -6.77
N MET A 67 9.53 -3.35 -7.35
CA MET A 67 8.76 -2.36 -6.57
C MET A 67 7.80 -3.04 -5.60
N LEU A 68 7.74 -2.54 -4.37
CA LEU A 68 6.82 -3.01 -3.34
C LEU A 68 5.38 -2.61 -3.68
N SER A 69 4.45 -3.52 -3.39
CA SER A 69 3.02 -3.25 -3.56
C SER A 69 2.52 -2.23 -2.54
N ARG A 70 1.49 -1.48 -2.93
CA ARG A 70 0.77 -0.52 -2.08
C ARG A 70 0.36 -1.11 -0.72
N ARG A 71 0.03 -2.40 -0.69
CA ARG A 71 -0.40 -3.11 0.54
C ARG A 71 0.73 -3.29 1.54
N ARG A 72 1.97 -3.41 1.07
CA ARG A 72 3.15 -3.52 1.94
C ARG A 72 3.68 -2.16 2.38
N THR A 73 3.62 -1.15 1.51
CA THR A 73 4.14 0.20 1.81
C THR A 73 3.12 1.10 2.49
N GLY A 74 1.82 0.80 2.39
CA GLY A 74 0.74 1.65 2.90
C GLY A 74 0.48 2.92 2.08
N CYS A 75 1.23 3.17 1.00
CA CYS A 75 1.15 4.40 0.22
C CYS A 75 -0.27 4.67 -0.30
N CYS A 76 -0.69 5.94 -0.45
CA CYS A 76 -1.93 6.26 -1.16
C CYS A 76 -1.75 5.99 -2.68
N ALA A 77 -2.85 5.80 -3.41
CA ALA A 77 -2.77 5.48 -4.85
C ALA A 77 -2.03 6.57 -5.66
N LYS A 78 -2.22 7.84 -5.28
CA LYS A 78 -1.56 9.00 -5.90
C LYS A 78 -0.03 8.93 -5.71
N TYR A 79 0.42 8.73 -4.46
CA TYR A 79 1.85 8.57 -4.15
C TYR A 79 2.46 7.33 -4.78
N GLN A 80 1.75 6.19 -4.81
CA GLN A 80 2.25 4.99 -5.48
C GLN A 80 2.56 5.23 -6.97
N ARG A 81 1.73 6.02 -7.67
CA ARG A 81 1.98 6.42 -9.07
C ARG A 81 3.17 7.37 -9.20
N ALA A 82 3.33 8.32 -8.27
CA ALA A 82 4.48 9.23 -8.25
C ALA A 82 5.79 8.48 -7.96
N VAL A 83 5.80 7.61 -6.94
CA VAL A 83 6.93 6.72 -6.62
C VAL A 83 7.28 5.84 -7.81
N ARG A 84 6.31 5.24 -8.50
CA ARG A 84 6.60 4.45 -9.71
C ARG A 84 7.35 5.25 -10.77
N ARG A 85 6.92 6.49 -11.05
CA ARG A 85 7.61 7.37 -12.01
C ARG A 85 9.01 7.72 -11.53
N ALA A 86 9.17 8.03 -10.25
CA ALA A 86 10.46 8.34 -9.65
C ALA A 86 11.43 7.15 -9.72
N VAL A 87 10.98 5.94 -9.36
CA VAL A 87 11.79 4.71 -9.45
C VAL A 87 12.21 4.43 -10.88
N LEU A 88 11.32 4.57 -11.87
CA LEU A 88 11.68 4.35 -13.27
C LEU A 88 12.73 5.35 -13.76
N ARG A 89 12.61 6.63 -13.40
CA ARG A 89 13.63 7.65 -13.71
C ARG A 89 14.96 7.35 -13.03
N ALA A 90 14.93 7.01 -11.74
CA ALA A 90 16.12 6.66 -10.98
C ALA A 90 16.85 5.45 -11.59
N ARG A 91 16.10 4.46 -12.10
CA ARG A 91 16.69 3.31 -12.80
C ARG A 91 17.29 3.67 -14.14
N PHE A 92 16.61 4.52 -14.92
CA PHE A 92 17.14 5.00 -16.20
C PHE A 92 18.45 5.78 -16.02
N MET A 93 18.56 6.54 -14.92
CA MET A 93 19.78 7.27 -14.56
C MET A 93 20.84 6.43 -13.82
N GLY A 94 20.62 5.13 -13.61
CA GLY A 94 21.57 4.26 -12.92
C GLY A 94 21.66 4.44 -11.39
N LEU A 95 20.76 5.22 -10.77
CA LEU A 95 20.71 5.41 -9.31
C LEU A 95 20.12 4.22 -8.56
N LEU A 96 19.29 3.41 -9.23
CA LEU A 96 18.72 2.18 -8.70
C LEU A 96 18.86 1.05 -9.72
N PRO A 97 19.18 -0.18 -9.27
CA PRO A 97 19.30 -1.31 -10.17
C PRO A 97 17.93 -1.87 -10.57
N TYR A 98 17.88 -2.50 -11.75
CA TYR A 98 16.72 -3.26 -12.22
C TYR A 98 16.66 -4.67 -11.60
N VAL A 99 17.82 -5.29 -11.44
CA VAL A 99 18.04 -6.65 -10.94
C VAL A 99 19.02 -6.61 -9.76
N PRO A 100 18.97 -7.56 -8.82
CA PRO A 100 19.98 -7.62 -7.77
C PRO A 100 21.39 -7.79 -8.39
N GLN A 101 22.35 -7.06 -7.83
CA GLN A 101 23.78 -7.30 -8.06
C GLN A 101 24.20 -8.24 -6.92
N ASP A 102 24.04 -9.54 -7.14
CA ASP A 102 24.66 -10.58 -6.33
C ASP A 102 25.80 -11.22 -7.15
#